data_AF-A0A2T2R9X8-F1
#
_entry.id   AF-A0A2T2R9X8-F1
#
_cell.length_a   1.000
_cell.length_b   1.000
_cell.length_c   1.000
_cell.angle_alpha   90.00
_cell.angle_beta   90.00
_cell.angle_gamma   90.00
#
_symmetry.space_group_name_H-M   'P 1'
#
loop_
_entity.id
_entity.type
_entity.pdbx_description
1 polymer ?
#
loop_
_entity_poly.entity_id
_entity_poly.type
_entity_poly.pdbx_seq_one_letter_code
_entity_poly.pdbx_strand_id
1 'polypeptide(L)' 'MFIAGLYLALGSLYLLVLPGFIYFYIQKRVYPAGSVERTFMYFLVFFFFPGLLLYSPFLNFRPKRREVKN' A
#
# COMPACT_ATOMS: atom_id res chain seq x y z
N MET A 1 8.25 11.13 28.34
CA MET A 1 8.96 10.91 27.06
C MET A 1 8.60 9.57 26.40
N PHE A 2 8.53 8.46 27.15
CA PHE A 2 8.16 7.14 26.61
C PHE A 2 6.84 7.12 25.79
N ILE A 3 5.77 7.71 26.33
CA ILE A 3 4.46 7.77 25.65
C ILE A 3 4.54 8.50 24.30
N ALA A 4 5.27 9.62 24.25
CA ALA A 4 5.47 10.36 23.01
C ALA A 4 6.24 9.54 21.96
N GLY A 5 7.30 8.84 22.39
CA GLY A 5 8.04 7.92 21.53
C GLY A 5 7.18 6.77 20.99
N LEU A 6 6.29 6.22 21.81
CA LEU A 6 5.34 5.19 21.41
C LEU A 6 4.39 5.69 20.31
N TYR A 7 3.77 6.86 20.50
CA TYR A 7 2.88 7.42 19.48
C TYR A 7 3.62 7.80 18.20
N LEU A 8 4.86 8.30 18.28
CA LEU A 8 5.69 8.55 17.11
C LEU A 8 5.99 7.26 16.34
N ALA A 9 6.34 6.18 17.04
CA ALA A 9 6.60 4.88 16.44
C ALA A 9 5.34 4.31 15.77
N LEU A 10 4.20 4.31 16.48
CA LEU A 10 2.93 3.84 15.95
C LEU A 10 2.44 4.68 14.76
N GLY A 11 2.55 6.01 14.85
CA GLY A 11 2.19 6.93 13.77
C GLY A 11 3.06 6.73 12.54
N SER A 12 4.37 6.56 12.71
CA SER A 12 5.29 6.29 11.60
C SER A 12 5.02 4.93 10.96
N LEU A 13 4.73 3.91 11.76
CA LEU A 13 4.36 2.59 11.27
C LEU A 13 3.06 2.66 10.44
N TYR A 14 2.05 3.39 10.94
CA TYR A 14 0.73 3.52 10.31
C TYR A 14 0.74 4.40 9.05
N LEU A 15 1.49 5.51 9.04
CA LEU A 15 1.48 6.47 7.92
C LEU A 15 2.52 6.16 6.84
N LEU A 16 3.63 5.49 7.18
CA LEU A 16 4.75 5.30 6.25
C LEU A 16 4.99 3.81 5.96
N VAL A 17 5.34 3.03 6.99
CA VAL A 17 5.82 1.67 6.80
C VAL A 17 4.73 0.73 6.24
N LEU A 18 3.57 0.67 6.90
CA LEU A 18 2.48 -0.22 6.48
C LEU A 18 1.89 0.15 5.11
N PRO A 19 1.61 1.44 4.80
CA PRO A 19 1.17 1.86 3.47
C PRO A 19 2.14 1.45 2.36
N GLY A 20 3.45 1.57 2.59
CA GLY A 20 4.48 1.10 1.66
C GLY A 20 4.35 -0.39 1.36
N PHE A 21 4.23 -1.23 2.38
CA PHE A 21 4.02 -2.68 2.19
C PHE A 21 2.69 -3.02 1.50
N ILE A 22 1.63 -2.29 1.81
CA ILE A 22 0.30 -2.47 1.20
C ILE A 22 0.37 -2.20 -0.30
N TYR A 23 1.06 -1.14 -0.73
CA TYR A 23 1.27 -0.87 -2.16
C TYR A 23 1.96 -2.05 -2.87
N PHE A 24 3.02 -2.61 -2.27
CA PHE A 24 3.69 -3.79 -2.83
C PHE A 24 2.78 -5.03 -2.88
N TYR A 25 2.00 -5.27 -1.83
CA TYR A 25 1.06 -6.38 -1.77
C TYR A 25 -0.02 -6.26 -2.85
N ILE A 26 -0.66 -5.09 -2.94
CA ILE A 26 -1.72 -4.79 -3.91
C ILE A 26 -1.20 -4.90 -5.34
N GLN A 27 -0.04 -4.30 -5.64
CA GLN A 27 0.57 -4.37 -6.97
C GLN A 27 0.79 -5.82 -7.43
N LYS A 28 1.22 -6.71 -6.53
CA LYS A 28 1.50 -8.11 -6.85
C LYS A 28 0.23 -8.96 -6.98
N ARG A 29 -0.84 -8.65 -6.24
CA ARG A 29 -1.98 -9.57 -6.04
C ARG A 29 -3.32 -9.07 -6.59
N VAL A 30 -3.46 -7.82 -7.04
CA VAL A 30 -4.76 -7.27 -7.53
C VAL A 30 -5.39 -8.09 -8.65
N TYR A 31 -4.58 -8.60 -9.58
CA TYR A 31 -5.09 -9.38 -10.72
C TYR A 31 -5.41 -10.84 -10.35
N PRO A 32 -4.54 -11.59 -9.62
CA PRO A 32 -4.84 -12.97 -9.24
C PRO A 32 -5.73 -13.12 -7.98
N ALA A 33 -6.05 -12.05 -7.25
CA ALA A 33 -6.79 -12.14 -5.98
C ALA A 33 -8.21 -12.69 -6.15
N GLY A 34 -8.57 -13.67 -5.30
CA GLY A 34 -9.93 -14.18 -5.15
C GLY A 34 -10.86 -13.19 -4.41
N SER A 35 -12.15 -13.52 -4.29
CA SER A 35 -13.17 -12.62 -3.71
C SER A 35 -12.86 -12.20 -2.25
N VAL A 36 -12.51 -13.15 -1.39
CA VAL A 36 -12.17 -12.89 0.02
C VAL A 36 -10.90 -12.04 0.14
N GLU A 37 -9.86 -12.40 -0.61
CA GLU A 37 -8.61 -11.64 -0.63
C GLU A 37 -8.86 -10.20 -1.10
N ARG A 38 -9.66 -10.02 -2.15
CA ARG A 38 -9.99 -8.70 -2.69
C ARG A 38 -10.76 -7.83 -1.70
N THR A 39 -11.70 -8.39 -0.95
CA THR A 39 -12.39 -7.69 0.14
C THR A 39 -11.40 -7.24 1.22
N PHE A 40 -10.47 -8.11 1.61
CA PHE A 40 -9.44 -7.76 2.57
C PHE A 40 -8.50 -6.67 2.04
N MET A 41 -8.15 -6.70 0.76
CA MET A 41 -7.37 -5.63 0.12
C MET A 41 -8.09 -4.28 0.20
N TYR A 42 -9.40 -4.23 -0.05
CA TYR A 42 -10.17 -2.99 0.10
C TYR A 42 -10.20 -2.51 1.54
N PHE A 43 -10.40 -3.41 2.50
CA PHE A 43 -10.31 -3.07 3.92
C PHE A 43 -8.95 -2.42 4.26
N LEU A 44 -7.84 -3.00 3.80
CA LEU A 44 -6.50 -2.41 4.02
C LEU A 44 -6.37 -1.02 3.40
N VAL A 45 -6.89 -0.81 2.18
CA VAL A 45 -6.84 0.51 1.53
C VAL A 45 -7.61 1.54 2.33
N PHE A 46 -8.81 1.22 2.82
CA PHE A 46 -9.59 2.16 3.63
C PHE A 46 -8.97 2.41 5.00
N PHE A 47 -8.50 1.36 5.67
CA PHE A 47 -7.92 1.46 6.99
C PHE A 47 -6.62 2.26 7.01
N PHE A 48 -5.81 2.19 5.95
CA PHE A 48 -4.54 2.93 5.80
C PHE A 48 -4.60 4.07 4.78
N PHE A 49 -5.81 4.51 4.40
CA PHE A 49 -6.02 5.52 3.35
C PHE A 49 -5.19 6.80 3.53
N PRO A 50 -5.08 7.40 4.74
CA PRO A 50 -4.28 8.61 4.92
C PRO A 50 -2.80 8.41 4.56
N GLY A 51 -2.22 7.26 4.93
CA GLY A 51 -0.83 6.95 4.64
C GLY A 51 -0.60 6.62 3.16
N LEU A 52 -1.54 5.91 2.52
CA LEU A 52 -1.48 5.64 1.09
C LEU A 52 -1.52 6.94 0.27
N LEU A 53 -2.33 7.92 0.69
CA LEU A 53 -2.40 9.24 0.05
C LEU A 53 -1.05 9.96 0.05
N LEU A 54 -0.25 9.84 1.12
CA LEU A 54 1.09 10.45 1.20
C LEU A 54 2.07 9.88 0.17
N TYR A 55 1.95 8.59 -0.17
CA TYR A 55 2.80 7.94 -1.18
C TYR A 55 2.32 8.15 -2.62
N SER A 56 1.06 8.57 -2.81
CA SER A 56 0.43 8.69 -4.13
C SER A 56 1.19 9.53 -5.17
N PRO A 57 1.88 10.65 -4.85
CA PRO A 57 2.62 11.40 -5.87
C PRO A 57 3.96 10.75 -6.27
N PHE A 58 4.47 9.80 -5.48
CA PHE A 58 5.81 9.23 -5.66
C PHE A 58 5.80 7.89 -6.39
N LEU A 59 4.73 7.10 -6.24
CA LEU A 59 4.66 5.74 -6.76
C LEU A 59 3.89 5.70 -8.08
N ASN A 60 4.53 5.19 -9.14
CA ASN A 60 3.89 4.99 -10.43
C ASN A 60 3.90 3.50 -10.81
N PHE A 61 2.71 2.89 -10.80
CA PHE A 61 2.51 1.48 -11.11
C PHE A 61 2.04 1.23 -12.54
N ARG A 62 2.36 2.13 -13.47
CA ARG A 62 2.06 1.93 -14.89
C ARG A 62 2.69 0.62 -15.38
N PRO A 63 1.94 -0.23 -16.10
CA PRO A 63 2.50 -1.43 -16.73
C PRO A 63 3.70 -1.07 -17.63
N LYS A 64 4.75 -1.89 -17.58
CA LYS A 64 5.89 -1.74 -18.49
C LYS A 64 5.44 -2.02 -19.92
N ARG A 65 6.05 -1.31 -20.87
CA ARG A 65 5.78 -1.52 -22.30
C ARG A 65 6.09 -2.97 -22.66
N ARG A 66 5.14 -3.62 -23.34
CA ARG A 66 5.35 -4.96 -23.91
C ARG A 66 6.21 -4.83 -25.17
N GLU A 67 7.24 -5.66 -25.28
CA GLU A 67 7.96 -5.82 -26.55
C GLU A 67 7.08 -6.62 -27.52
N VAL A 68 6.85 -6.05 -28.69
CA VAL A 68 6.16 -6.72 -29.79
C VAL A 68 7.25 -7.22 -30.71
N LYS A 69 7.41 -8.54 -30.81
CA LYS A 69 8.31 -9.16 -31.78
C LYS A 69 7.57 -9.20 -33.12
N ASN A 70 8.10 -8.50 -34.12
CA ASN A 70 7.65 -8.62 -35.51
C ASN A 70 8.10 -9.96 -36.10
#